data_AF-A0A7S1ZQP2-F1
#
_entry.id   AF-A0A7S1ZQP2-F1
#
_cell.length_a   1.000
_cell.length_b   1.000
_cell.length_c   1.000
_cell.angle_alpha   90.00
_cell.angle_beta   90.00
_cell.angle_gamma   90.00
#
_symmetry.space_group_name_H-M   'P 1'
#
loop_
_entity.id
_entity.type
_entity.pdbx_description
1 polymer ?
#
loop_
_entity_poly.entity_id
_entity_poly.type
_entity_poly.pdbx_seq_one_letter_code
_entity_poly.pdbx_strand_id
1 'polypeptide(L)'
;EIVFFGDDSASAVHTSINGEKISSVEVVTLTRITENEFLKGIEETNDDFNVPEVLRVESPMTSDVPAGYEYSFPTEADWCGGLISDVACTESPYQEPNPKMKDGFVALFVIIGLAVFGAVAYLFHRNAVKKQQERYKAHFVRGIARNISIAPSAGMIPADKLKAEFDHIDKDKGGTISKDELKEFVDTGKFGTISDKDFDAMWTAMDIDGSGEVDFVEFTTFLG
;
A
#
# COMPACT_ATOMS: atom_id res chain seq x y z
N GLU A 1 -9.21 -25.50 -33.20
CA GLU A 1 -9.42 -24.38 -32.27
C GLU A 1 -10.89 -24.03 -32.35
N ILE A 2 -11.65 -24.25 -31.27
CA ILE A 2 -13.08 -23.89 -31.21
C ILE A 2 -13.17 -22.79 -30.15
N VAL A 3 -13.62 -21.62 -30.56
CA VAL A 3 -13.76 -20.44 -29.70
C VAL A 3 -15.25 -20.25 -29.42
N PHE A 4 -15.63 -20.33 -28.15
CA PHE A 4 -16.98 -19.98 -27.71
C PHE A 4 -16.96 -18.54 -27.21
N PHE A 5 -17.79 -17.69 -27.80
CA PHE A 5 -18.05 -16.34 -27.30
C PHE A 5 -19.34 -16.38 -26.48
N GLY A 6 -19.25 -16.06 -25.20
CA GLY A 6 -20.41 -15.73 -24.38
C GLY A 6 -20.75 -14.26 -24.56
N ASP A 7 -22.04 -13.94 -24.69
CA ASP A 7 -22.50 -12.60 -25.05
C ASP A 7 -22.31 -11.53 -23.97
N ASP A 8 -21.92 -11.89 -22.74
CA ASP A 8 -21.57 -10.89 -21.74
C ASP A 8 -20.47 -11.42 -20.79
N SER A 9 -19.39 -10.65 -20.69
CA SER A 9 -18.18 -10.85 -19.88
C SER A 9 -17.20 -11.93 -20.37
N ALA A 10 -16.00 -11.46 -20.70
CA ALA A 10 -14.87 -12.24 -21.19
C ALA A 10 -14.48 -13.38 -20.24
N SER A 11 -14.73 -14.62 -20.66
CA SER A 11 -14.03 -15.80 -20.13
C SER A 11 -13.96 -16.86 -21.23
N ALA A 12 -12.81 -16.89 -21.92
CA ALA A 12 -12.50 -17.92 -22.90
C ALA A 12 -11.94 -19.15 -22.16
N VAL A 13 -12.66 -20.26 -22.18
CA VAL A 13 -12.12 -21.56 -21.74
C VAL A 13 -11.35 -22.16 -22.90
N HIS A 14 -10.01 -22.14 -22.82
CA HIS A 14 -9.14 -22.80 -23.78
C HIS A 14 -9.08 -24.30 -23.49
N THR A 15 -9.71 -25.13 -24.33
CA THR A 15 -9.40 -26.57 -24.39
C THR A 15 -8.69 -26.88 -25.69
N SER A 16 -7.40 -27.21 -25.61
CA SER A 16 -6.61 -27.69 -26.75
C SER A 16 -6.94 -29.17 -27.01
N ILE A 17 -7.58 -29.46 -28.14
CA ILE A 17 -7.73 -30.83 -28.64
C ILE A 17 -6.59 -31.06 -29.63
N ASN A 18 -5.62 -31.88 -29.24
CA ASN A 18 -4.49 -32.25 -30.09
C ASN A 18 -4.91 -33.33 -31.10
N GLY A 19 -4.68 -33.06 -32.38
CA GLY A 19 -4.17 -34.09 -33.30
C GLY A 19 -5.10 -34.68 -34.37
N GLU A 20 -6.39 -34.35 -34.44
CA GLU A 20 -7.26 -34.84 -35.52
C GLU A 20 -8.02 -33.72 -36.24
N LYS A 21 -8.07 -33.84 -37.58
CA LYS A 21 -8.65 -32.85 -38.50
C LYS A 21 -10.18 -32.89 -38.38
N ILE A 22 -10.78 -31.84 -37.80
CA ILE A 22 -12.22 -31.69 -37.65
C ILE A 22 -12.90 -31.73 -39.04
N SER A 23 -13.75 -32.72 -39.30
CA SER A 23 -14.41 -32.94 -40.60
C SER A 23 -15.73 -32.17 -40.77
N SER A 24 -16.40 -31.81 -39.67
CA SER A 24 -17.57 -30.93 -39.68
C SER A 24 -17.76 -30.29 -38.31
N VAL A 25 -18.04 -28.99 -38.28
CA VAL A 25 -18.40 -28.25 -37.07
C VAL A 25 -19.89 -27.94 -37.18
N GLU A 26 -20.70 -28.52 -36.30
CA GLU A 26 -22.11 -28.16 -36.17
C GLU A 26 -22.23 -27.10 -35.08
N VAL A 27 -22.50 -25.87 -35.49
CA VAL A 27 -22.66 -24.73 -34.58
C VAL A 27 -24.13 -24.70 -34.17
N VAL A 28 -24.42 -25.24 -32.99
CA VAL A 28 -25.76 -25.14 -32.38
C VAL A 28 -25.82 -23.84 -31.57
N THR A 29 -26.57 -22.87 -32.07
CA THR A 29 -26.86 -21.64 -31.33
C THR A 29 -27.94 -21.93 -30.30
N LEU A 30 -27.56 -21.95 -29.02
CA LEU A 30 -28.52 -22.03 -27.93
C LEU A 30 -29.13 -20.63 -27.71
N THR A 31 -30.36 -20.43 -28.18
CA THR A 31 -31.11 -19.20 -27.90
C THR A 31 -31.73 -19.29 -26.52
N ARG A 32 -31.44 -18.31 -25.65
CA ARG A 32 -32.09 -18.21 -24.34
C ARG A 32 -33.54 -17.78 -24.54
N ILE A 33 -34.47 -18.71 -24.37
CA ILE A 33 -35.91 -18.42 -24.37
C ILE A 33 -36.30 -17.70 -23.08
N THR A 34 -37.29 -16.83 -23.18
CA THR A 34 -37.83 -16.13 -22.01
C THR A 34 -38.81 -17.02 -21.24
N GLU A 35 -39.01 -16.75 -19.96
CA GLU A 35 -39.94 -17.52 -19.11
C GLU A 35 -41.36 -17.56 -19.69
N ASN A 36 -41.87 -16.42 -20.17
CA ASN A 36 -43.19 -16.33 -20.78
C ASN A 36 -43.31 -17.17 -22.07
N GLU A 37 -42.23 -17.25 -22.85
CA GLU A 37 -42.18 -18.03 -24.08
C GLU A 37 -42.15 -19.54 -23.78
N PHE A 38 -41.45 -19.93 -22.72
CA PHE A 38 -41.47 -21.31 -22.21
C PHE A 38 -42.85 -21.71 -21.67
N LEU A 39 -43.48 -20.85 -20.86
CA LEU A 39 -44.82 -21.10 -20.30
C LEU A 39 -45.88 -21.24 -21.40
N LYS A 40 -45.82 -20.37 -22.42
CA LYS A 40 -46.72 -20.45 -23.57
C LYS A 40 -46.58 -21.77 -24.33
N GLY A 41 -45.36 -22.28 -24.47
CA GLY A 41 -45.12 -23.59 -25.10
C GLY A 41 -45.72 -24.76 -24.32
N ILE A 42 -45.70 -24.70 -22.98
CA ILE A 42 -46.34 -25.71 -22.13
C ILE A 42 -47.86 -25.67 -22.29
N GLU A 43 -48.46 -24.48 -22.29
CA GLU A 43 -49.91 -24.31 -22.49
C GLU A 43 -50.35 -24.84 -23.86
N GLU A 44 -49.65 -24.44 -24.92
CA GLU A 44 -49.92 -24.90 -26.29
C GLU A 44 -49.83 -26.43 -26.40
N THR A 45 -48.81 -27.04 -25.78
CA THR A 45 -48.67 -28.51 -25.76
C THR A 45 -49.78 -29.19 -24.97
N ASN A 46 -50.18 -28.64 -23.82
CA ASN A 46 -51.27 -29.20 -23.03
C ASN A 46 -52.61 -29.15 -23.78
N ASP A 47 -52.83 -28.13 -24.58
CA ASP A 47 -54.01 -28.00 -25.43
C ASP A 47 -53.96 -28.98 -26.63
N ASP A 48 -52.80 -29.10 -27.30
CA ASP A 48 -52.59 -30.04 -28.42
C ASP A 48 -52.83 -31.51 -28.02
N PHE A 49 -52.43 -31.88 -26.81
CA PHE A 49 -52.65 -33.22 -26.26
C PHE A 49 -53.92 -33.34 -25.41
N ASN A 50 -54.76 -32.30 -25.38
CA ASN A 50 -56.05 -32.24 -24.70
C ASN A 50 -55.99 -32.68 -23.23
N VAL A 51 -54.95 -32.23 -22.52
CA VAL A 51 -54.66 -32.56 -21.12
C VAL A 51 -55.65 -31.84 -20.20
N PRO A 52 -56.43 -32.56 -19.37
CA PRO A 52 -57.36 -31.95 -18.41
C PRO A 52 -56.63 -31.04 -17.41
N GLU A 53 -57.25 -29.93 -17.03
CA GLU A 53 -56.63 -28.89 -16.19
C GLU A 53 -56.08 -29.41 -14.86
N VAL A 54 -56.76 -30.37 -14.24
CA VAL A 54 -56.33 -31.01 -12.98
C VAL A 54 -55.04 -31.85 -13.10
N LEU A 55 -54.61 -32.17 -14.33
CA LEU A 55 -53.39 -32.93 -14.60
C LEU A 55 -52.29 -32.07 -15.23
N ARG A 56 -52.56 -30.78 -15.47
CA ARG A 56 -51.54 -29.86 -15.99
C ARG A 56 -50.56 -29.56 -14.87
N VAL A 57 -49.29 -29.86 -15.11
CA VAL A 57 -48.22 -29.60 -14.16
C VAL A 57 -47.74 -28.16 -14.38
N GLU A 58 -47.75 -27.36 -13.31
CA GLU A 58 -47.19 -26.00 -13.35
C GLU A 58 -45.68 -26.06 -13.60
N SER A 59 -45.15 -25.06 -14.29
CA SER A 59 -43.72 -24.97 -14.53
C SER A 59 -42.96 -24.94 -13.20
N PRO A 60 -41.89 -25.74 -13.03
CA PRO A 60 -41.09 -25.74 -11.81
C PRO A 60 -40.33 -24.43 -11.57
N MET A 61 -40.35 -23.49 -12.53
CA MET A 61 -39.79 -22.15 -12.36
C MET A 61 -40.79 -21.15 -11.78
N THR A 62 -42.10 -21.44 -11.82
CA THR A 62 -43.16 -20.53 -11.35
C THR A 62 -43.73 -20.91 -9.99
N SER A 63 -43.37 -22.07 -9.46
CA SER A 63 -43.89 -22.57 -8.19
C SER A 63 -42.80 -23.22 -7.37
N ASP A 64 -42.66 -22.80 -6.11
CA ASP A 64 -41.78 -23.45 -5.14
C ASP A 64 -42.36 -24.79 -4.64
N VAL A 65 -43.65 -25.09 -4.89
CA VAL A 65 -44.31 -26.31 -4.39
C VAL A 65 -45.53 -26.69 -5.26
N PRO A 66 -45.60 -27.90 -5.86
CA PRO A 66 -46.79 -28.34 -6.58
C PRO A 66 -47.98 -28.56 -5.61
N ALA A 67 -49.16 -28.10 -6.00
CA ALA A 67 -50.37 -28.21 -5.19
C ALA A 67 -50.83 -29.69 -5.08
N GLY A 68 -50.90 -30.21 -3.85
CA GLY A 68 -51.63 -31.44 -3.53
C GLY A 68 -50.85 -32.57 -2.85
N TYR A 69 -49.55 -32.41 -2.57
CA TYR A 69 -48.78 -33.41 -1.82
C TYR A 69 -48.00 -32.77 -0.66
N GLU A 70 -48.37 -33.13 0.57
CA GLU A 70 -47.66 -32.72 1.79
C GLU A 70 -46.42 -33.61 1.96
N TYR A 71 -45.33 -33.27 1.26
CA TYR A 71 -44.01 -33.81 1.60
C TYR A 71 -43.36 -32.86 2.61
N SER A 72 -43.21 -33.30 3.86
CA SER A 72 -42.21 -32.75 4.76
C SER A 72 -40.84 -33.20 4.25
N PHE A 73 -40.00 -32.27 3.79
CA PHE A 73 -38.61 -32.59 3.48
C PHE A 73 -37.94 -33.13 4.76
N PRO A 74 -37.25 -34.29 4.71
CA PRO A 74 -36.56 -34.83 5.88
C PRO A 74 -35.53 -33.83 6.39
N THR A 75 -35.42 -33.69 7.70
CA THR A 75 -34.41 -32.82 8.29
C THR A 75 -33.02 -33.42 8.09
N GLU A 76 -31.97 -32.60 8.17
CA GLU A 76 -30.58 -33.07 8.02
C GLU A 76 -30.23 -34.24 8.97
N ALA A 77 -30.89 -34.30 10.14
CA ALA A 77 -30.77 -35.40 11.09
C ALA A 77 -31.44 -36.72 10.62
N ASP A 78 -32.52 -36.63 9.84
CA ASP A 78 -33.23 -37.81 9.31
C ASP A 78 -32.47 -38.46 8.14
N TRP A 79 -31.64 -37.69 7.43
CA TRP A 79 -30.73 -38.20 6.40
C TRP A 79 -29.60 -39.05 7.00
N CYS A 80 -29.07 -38.66 8.17
CA CYS A 80 -28.06 -39.45 8.87
C CYS A 80 -28.71 -40.58 9.71
N GLY A 81 -29.01 -41.72 9.07
CA GLY A 81 -29.17 -43.01 9.77
C GLY A 81 -30.42 -43.85 9.46
N GLY A 82 -31.25 -43.46 8.48
CA GLY A 82 -32.53 -44.14 8.26
C GLY A 82 -32.58 -45.23 7.20
N LEU A 83 -31.89 -45.07 6.05
CA LEU A 83 -32.06 -45.98 4.91
C LEU A 83 -30.78 -46.36 4.13
N ILE A 84 -29.70 -45.58 4.23
CA ILE A 84 -28.40 -45.88 3.59
C ILE A 84 -27.32 -45.44 4.58
N SER A 85 -26.38 -46.32 4.94
CA SER A 85 -25.28 -45.95 5.84
C SER A 85 -24.24 -45.13 5.07
N ASP A 86 -24.40 -43.81 5.02
CA ASP A 86 -23.40 -42.95 4.43
C ASP A 86 -22.18 -42.80 5.36
N VAL A 87 -21.00 -43.14 4.82
CA VAL A 87 -19.67 -43.02 5.46
C VAL A 87 -19.31 -41.57 5.82
N ALA A 88 -20.08 -40.59 5.33
CA ALA A 88 -19.89 -39.18 5.63
C ALA A 88 -20.44 -38.75 7.01
N CYS A 89 -21.34 -39.53 7.64
CA CYS A 89 -21.92 -39.17 8.96
C CYS A 89 -21.14 -39.75 10.16
N THR A 90 -19.98 -40.39 9.98
CA THR A 90 -19.11 -40.77 11.10
C THR A 90 -18.18 -39.62 11.47
N GLU A 91 -18.42 -38.98 12.61
CA GLU A 91 -17.42 -38.11 13.22
C GLU A 91 -16.12 -38.92 13.41
N SER A 92 -15.02 -38.41 12.85
CA SER A 92 -13.74 -39.12 12.91
C SER A 92 -13.35 -39.33 14.38
N PRO A 93 -12.89 -40.52 14.80
CA PRO A 93 -12.40 -40.77 16.18
C PRO A 93 -11.16 -39.95 16.55
N TYR A 94 -10.62 -39.18 15.61
CA TYR A 94 -9.41 -38.40 15.76
C TYR A 94 -9.69 -37.17 16.63
N GLN A 95 -9.13 -37.17 17.85
CA GLN A 95 -8.98 -35.98 18.66
C GLN A 95 -7.60 -35.39 18.42
N GLU A 96 -7.55 -34.14 17.97
CA GLU A 96 -6.29 -33.42 17.85
C GLU A 96 -5.58 -33.36 19.21
N PRO A 97 -4.28 -33.69 19.27
CA PRO A 97 -3.54 -33.60 20.52
C PRO A 97 -3.44 -32.13 20.95
N ASN A 98 -3.72 -31.85 22.22
CA ASN A 98 -3.56 -30.51 22.79
C ASN A 98 -2.19 -29.92 22.43
N PRO A 99 -2.13 -28.74 21.77
CA PRO A 99 -0.87 -28.14 21.34
C PRO A 99 0.02 -27.88 22.56
N LYS A 100 1.21 -28.51 22.61
CA LYS A 100 2.20 -28.39 23.70
C LYS A 100 3.21 -27.26 23.48
N MET A 101 2.89 -26.23 22.69
CA MET A 101 3.74 -25.04 22.64
C MET A 101 3.35 -24.11 23.78
N LYS A 102 4.30 -23.79 24.66
CA LYS A 102 4.10 -22.76 25.69
C LYS A 102 4.10 -21.39 24.98
N ASP A 103 2.92 -20.83 24.79
CA ASP A 103 2.68 -19.53 24.13
C ASP A 103 3.59 -18.39 24.65
N GLY A 104 4.05 -18.48 25.90
CA GLY A 104 4.93 -17.49 26.51
C GLY A 104 6.30 -17.30 25.83
N PHE A 105 6.89 -18.36 25.25
CA PHE A 105 8.21 -18.23 24.64
C PHE A 105 8.17 -17.46 23.31
N VAL A 106 7.15 -17.72 22.48
CA VAL A 106 6.99 -17.04 21.19
C VAL A 106 6.76 -15.54 21.40
N ALA A 107 5.92 -15.17 22.37
CA ALA A 107 5.68 -13.78 22.72
C ALA A 107 6.98 -13.06 23.16
N LEU A 108 7.83 -13.72 23.94
CA LEU A 108 9.09 -13.14 24.40
C LEU A 108 10.07 -12.85 23.25
N PHE A 109 10.22 -13.78 22.31
CA PHE A 109 11.10 -13.57 21.15
C PHE A 109 10.60 -12.45 20.25
N VAL A 110 9.29 -12.32 20.06
CA VAL A 110 8.70 -11.25 19.26
C VAL A 110 8.93 -9.89 19.93
N ILE A 111 8.69 -9.77 21.23
CA ILE A 111 8.88 -8.52 21.97
C ILE A 111 10.36 -8.11 21.98
N ILE A 112 11.28 -9.05 22.22
CA ILE A 112 12.72 -8.78 22.18
C ILE A 112 13.14 -8.37 20.76
N GLY A 113 12.63 -9.06 19.73
CA GLY A 113 12.91 -8.74 18.33
C GLY A 113 12.50 -7.32 17.97
N LEU A 114 11.29 -6.90 18.37
CA LEU A 114 10.81 -5.53 18.15
C LEU A 114 11.63 -4.49 18.91
N ALA A 115 12.01 -4.78 20.16
CA ALA A 115 12.84 -3.88 20.96
C ALA A 115 14.24 -3.69 20.35
N VAL A 116 14.88 -4.78 19.90
CA VAL A 116 16.19 -4.73 19.23
C VAL A 116 16.09 -3.99 17.90
N PHE A 117 15.05 -4.26 17.10
CA PHE A 117 14.82 -3.57 15.83
C PHE A 117 14.65 -2.07 16.04
N GLY A 118 13.82 -1.66 17.01
CA GLY A 118 13.63 -0.26 17.38
C GLY A 118 14.93 0.42 17.82
N ALA A 119 15.74 -0.26 18.64
CA ALA A 119 17.04 0.27 19.08
C ALA A 119 18.03 0.44 17.92
N VAL A 120 18.12 -0.54 17.02
CA VAL A 120 18.98 -0.45 15.82
C VAL A 120 18.51 0.68 14.91
N ALA A 121 17.21 0.77 14.63
CA ALA A 121 16.64 1.85 13.83
C ALA A 121 16.93 3.24 14.45
N TYR A 122 16.80 3.37 15.77
CA TYR A 122 17.15 4.60 16.48
C TYR A 122 18.64 4.97 16.33
N LEU A 123 19.54 4.01 16.46
CA LEU A 123 20.98 4.24 16.26
C LEU A 123 21.31 4.66 14.82
N PHE A 124 20.70 4.00 13.82
CA PHE A 124 20.83 4.39 12.42
C PHE A 124 20.31 5.80 12.16
N HIS A 125 19.12 6.14 12.67
CA HIS A 125 18.55 7.47 12.54
C HIS A 125 19.45 8.54 13.18
N ARG A 126 19.93 8.29 14.41
CA ARG A 126 20.87 9.18 15.10
C ARG A 126 22.16 9.37 14.30
N ASN A 127 22.70 8.31 13.70
CA ASN A 127 23.89 8.39 12.84
C ASN A 127 23.62 9.13 11.52
N ALA A 128 22.42 9.00 10.94
CA ALA A 128 22.02 9.70 9.74
C ALA A 128 21.86 11.21 9.97
N VAL A 129 21.21 11.60 11.08
CA VAL A 129 21.03 13.02 11.46
C VAL A 129 22.36 13.71 11.72
N LYS A 130 23.31 13.06 12.40
CA LYS A 130 24.65 13.62 12.61
C LYS A 130 25.39 13.94 11.31
N LYS A 131 25.26 13.07 10.29
CA LYS A 131 25.88 13.30 8.98
C LYS A 131 25.29 14.49 8.23
N GLN A 132 24.03 14.86 8.47
CA GLN A 132 23.43 16.04 7.83
C GLN A 132 24.07 17.33 8.35
N GLN A 133 24.27 17.45 9.66
CA GLN A 133 24.90 18.61 10.29
C GLN A 133 26.31 18.90 9.73
N GLU A 134 27.13 17.87 9.55
CA GLU A 134 28.47 18.02 8.97
C GLU A 134 28.43 18.48 7.50
N ARG A 135 27.44 18.02 6.73
CA ARG A 135 27.27 18.44 5.32
C ARG A 135 26.87 19.90 5.21
N TYR A 136 25.97 20.38 6.08
CA TYR A 136 25.55 21.78 6.11
C TYR A 136 26.73 22.71 6.45
N LYS A 137 27.48 22.38 7.51
CA LYS A 137 28.70 23.13 7.87
C LYS A 137 29.71 23.13 6.73
N ALA A 138 29.99 21.97 6.13
CA ALA A 138 30.96 21.87 5.04
C ALA A 138 30.55 22.68 3.79
N HIS A 139 29.26 22.70 3.45
CA HIS A 139 28.77 23.47 2.29
C HIS A 139 28.89 24.98 2.52
N PHE A 140 28.50 25.45 3.71
CA PHE A 140 28.58 26.86 4.07
C PHE A 140 30.02 27.35 4.16
N VAL A 141 30.86 26.64 4.92
CA VAL A 141 32.26 27.03 5.08
C VAL A 141 33.00 27.02 3.74
N ARG A 142 32.68 26.07 2.86
CA ARG A 142 33.26 26.04 1.51
C ARG A 142 32.83 27.24 0.66
N GLY A 143 31.64 27.78 0.86
CA GLY A 143 31.24 29.00 0.16
C GLY A 143 31.94 30.24 0.71
N ILE A 144 32.06 30.39 2.04
CA ILE A 144 32.79 31.53 2.64
C ILE A 144 34.26 31.48 2.23
N ALA A 145 34.87 30.29 2.29
CA ALA A 145 36.27 30.07 1.90
C ALA A 145 36.53 30.36 0.41
N ARG A 146 35.53 30.28 -0.47
CA ARG A 146 35.69 30.74 -1.88
C ARG A 146 35.68 32.26 -2.00
N ASN A 147 34.98 32.95 -1.10
CA ASN A 147 34.92 34.41 -1.11
C ASN A 147 36.19 35.03 -0.49
N ILE A 148 36.74 34.39 0.55
CA ILE A 148 38.00 34.77 1.20
C ILE A 148 39.15 34.01 0.52
N SER A 149 39.82 34.64 -0.44
CA SER A 149 40.75 34.03 -1.41
C SER A 149 41.99 33.23 -0.91
N ILE A 150 42.10 32.82 0.38
CA ILE A 150 43.30 32.15 0.94
C ILE A 150 42.99 31.12 2.06
N ALA A 151 41.88 30.39 2.06
CA ALA A 151 41.61 29.37 3.10
C ALA A 151 41.47 27.94 2.52
N PRO A 152 42.40 27.00 2.80
CA PRO A 152 42.28 25.62 2.31
C PRO A 152 41.39 24.72 3.18
N SER A 153 40.91 25.16 4.35
CA SER A 153 40.00 24.37 5.20
C SER A 153 39.30 25.21 6.27
N ALA A 154 38.16 24.70 6.76
CA ALA A 154 37.22 25.38 7.65
C ALA A 154 37.82 25.95 8.95
N GLY A 155 38.78 25.30 9.58
CA GLY A 155 39.28 25.71 10.91
C GLY A 155 40.43 26.72 10.92
N MET A 156 40.67 27.47 9.84
CA MET A 156 41.82 28.38 9.75
C MET A 156 41.49 29.69 9.04
N ILE A 157 40.29 30.23 9.24
CA ILE A 157 39.95 31.58 8.78
C ILE A 157 40.42 32.57 9.85
N PRO A 158 41.31 33.53 9.53
CA PRO A 158 41.75 34.52 10.51
C PRO A 158 40.57 35.40 10.96
N ALA A 159 40.52 35.72 12.25
CA ALA A 159 39.42 36.48 12.87
C ALA A 159 39.14 37.82 12.16
N ASP A 160 40.18 38.49 11.65
CA ASP A 160 40.05 39.74 10.90
C ASP A 160 39.23 39.58 9.62
N LYS A 161 39.31 38.41 8.97
CA LYS A 161 38.55 38.10 7.75
C LYS A 161 37.13 37.68 8.06
N LEU A 162 36.91 36.94 9.15
CA LEU A 162 35.56 36.61 9.63
C LEU A 162 34.79 37.89 9.98
N LYS A 163 35.45 38.85 10.62
CA LYS A 163 34.85 40.15 10.92
C LYS A 163 34.52 40.96 9.66
N ALA A 164 35.43 41.00 8.69
CA ALA A 164 35.16 41.70 7.43
C ALA A 164 33.99 41.08 6.65
N GLU A 165 33.84 39.75 6.71
CA GLU A 165 32.70 39.07 6.09
C GLU A 165 31.40 39.32 6.87
N PHE A 166 31.47 39.29 8.20
CA PHE A 166 30.33 39.63 9.06
C PHE A 166 29.81 41.04 8.77
N ASP A 167 30.71 42.04 8.74
CA ASP A 167 30.39 43.44 8.42
C ASP A 167 29.87 43.62 6.97
N HIS A 168 30.11 42.65 6.08
CA HIS A 168 29.62 42.67 4.70
C HIS A 168 28.21 42.06 4.57
N ILE A 169 27.88 41.09 5.44
CA ILE A 169 26.56 40.45 5.50
C ILE A 169 25.58 41.35 6.27
N ASP A 170 26.03 41.91 7.40
CA ASP A 170 25.29 42.87 8.22
C ASP A 170 25.17 44.22 7.49
N LYS A 171 24.06 44.43 6.78
CA LYS A 171 23.85 45.61 5.94
C LYS A 171 23.34 46.78 6.76
N ASP A 172 22.53 46.50 7.78
CA ASP A 172 21.97 47.51 8.67
C ASP A 172 22.96 47.96 9.76
N LYS A 173 24.07 47.22 9.93
CA LYS A 173 25.11 47.44 10.95
C LYS A 173 24.55 47.34 12.36
N GLY A 174 23.53 46.49 12.54
CA GLY A 174 22.90 46.22 13.82
C GLY A 174 23.81 45.47 14.80
N GLY A 175 24.89 44.84 14.29
CA GLY A 175 25.77 43.98 15.09
C GLY A 175 25.23 42.56 15.24
N THR A 176 24.12 42.24 14.57
CA THR A 176 23.50 40.92 14.44
C THR A 176 23.11 40.71 12.98
N ILE A 177 23.09 39.46 12.52
CA ILE A 177 22.69 39.13 11.15
C ILE A 177 21.27 38.58 11.18
N SER A 178 20.37 39.23 10.44
CA SER A 178 19.00 38.74 10.28
C SER A 178 18.92 37.61 9.24
N LYS A 179 17.83 36.83 9.31
CA LYS A 179 17.59 35.71 8.37
C LYS A 179 17.54 36.17 6.92
N ASP A 180 16.95 37.34 6.66
CA ASP A 180 16.80 37.88 5.31
C ASP A 180 18.13 38.38 4.74
N GLU A 181 18.99 39.00 5.57
CA GLU A 181 20.33 39.44 5.16
C GLU A 181 21.23 38.25 4.82
N LEU A 182 21.20 37.20 5.65
CA LEU A 182 21.95 35.99 5.36
C LEU A 182 21.43 35.29 4.10
N LYS A 183 20.11 35.26 3.89
CA LYS A 183 19.49 34.69 2.68
C LYS A 183 19.94 35.47 1.44
N GLU A 184 19.86 36.79 1.47
CA GLU A 184 20.28 37.62 0.36
C GLU A 184 21.78 37.45 0.08
N PHE A 185 22.62 37.35 1.11
CA PHE A 185 24.05 37.09 0.95
C PHE A 185 24.34 35.71 0.34
N VAL A 186 23.60 34.67 0.74
CA VAL A 186 23.73 33.32 0.15
C VAL A 186 23.26 33.33 -1.31
N ASP A 187 22.20 34.07 -1.63
CA ASP A 187 21.62 34.16 -2.97
C ASP A 187 22.44 35.05 -3.93
N THR A 188 23.04 36.14 -3.43
CA THR A 188 23.93 37.03 -4.20
C THR A 188 25.38 36.54 -4.23
N GLY A 189 25.78 35.76 -3.23
CA GLY A 189 27.08 35.14 -3.14
C GLY A 189 27.25 34.04 -4.19
N LYS A 190 28.49 33.77 -4.59
CA LYS A 190 28.84 32.61 -5.44
C LYS A 190 28.71 31.27 -4.71
N PHE A 191 27.97 31.25 -3.61
CA PHE A 191 27.43 30.04 -3.02
C PHE A 191 26.42 29.51 -4.05
N GLY A 192 26.57 28.26 -4.49
CA GLY A 192 25.61 27.71 -5.44
C GLY A 192 24.19 27.78 -4.87
N THR A 193 23.18 27.67 -5.73
CA THR A 193 21.76 27.60 -5.34
C THR A 193 21.57 26.60 -4.18
N ILE A 194 21.28 27.12 -2.98
CA ILE A 194 20.93 26.31 -1.80
C ILE A 194 19.40 26.16 -1.79
N SER A 195 18.91 24.95 -1.47
CA SER A 195 17.46 24.76 -1.30
C SER A 195 16.98 25.48 -0.04
N ASP A 196 15.77 26.05 -0.04
CA ASP A 196 15.19 26.69 1.15
C ASP A 196 15.24 25.78 2.39
N LYS A 197 15.08 24.45 2.22
CA LYS A 197 15.18 23.47 3.31
C LYS A 197 16.59 23.38 3.91
N ASP A 198 17.61 23.46 3.06
CA ASP A 198 19.00 23.40 3.50
C ASP A 198 19.40 24.74 4.15
N PHE A 199 18.85 25.86 3.66
CA PHE A 199 19.01 27.18 4.28
C PHE A 199 18.37 27.23 5.67
N ASP A 200 17.13 26.78 5.83
CA ASP A 200 16.45 26.74 7.14
C ASP A 200 17.17 25.83 8.14
N ALA A 201 17.69 24.68 7.68
CA ALA A 201 18.49 23.79 8.51
C ALA A 201 19.83 24.42 8.92
N MET A 202 20.47 25.16 8.01
CA MET A 202 21.69 25.92 8.29
C MET A 202 21.43 27.05 9.29
N TRP A 203 20.35 27.81 9.10
CA TRP A 203 19.93 28.88 9.99
C TRP A 203 19.77 28.38 11.43
N THR A 204 19.02 27.29 11.60
CA THR A 204 18.79 26.66 12.91
C THR A 204 20.08 26.10 13.55
N ALA A 205 21.12 25.86 12.76
CA ALA A 205 22.41 25.39 13.27
C ALA A 205 23.37 26.54 13.63
N MET A 206 23.14 27.75 13.11
CA MET A 206 23.89 28.96 13.43
C MET A 206 23.29 29.70 14.62
N ASP A 207 21.96 29.82 14.67
CA ASP A 207 21.19 30.40 15.77
C ASP A 207 21.08 29.38 16.92
N ILE A 208 22.04 29.42 17.85
CA ILE A 208 22.14 28.42 18.94
C ILE A 208 21.18 28.79 20.07
N ASP A 209 20.99 30.08 20.31
CA ASP A 209 20.14 30.59 21.38
C ASP A 209 18.66 30.74 20.99
N GLY A 210 18.35 30.64 19.70
CA GLY A 210 17.00 30.74 19.16
C GLY A 210 16.46 32.17 19.17
N SER A 211 17.33 33.17 19.18
CA SER A 211 16.95 34.58 19.21
C SER A 211 16.34 35.06 17.90
N GLY A 212 16.54 34.32 16.80
CA GLY A 212 16.07 34.72 15.47
C GLY A 212 16.99 35.72 14.77
N GLU A 213 18.15 36.00 15.36
CA GLU A 213 19.26 36.76 14.79
C GLU A 213 20.57 36.03 15.12
N VAL A 214 21.61 36.17 14.30
CA VAL A 214 22.91 35.53 14.57
C VAL A 214 23.91 36.58 15.02
N ASP A 215 24.47 36.40 16.22
CA ASP A 215 25.50 37.30 16.73
C ASP A 215 26.91 36.96 16.20
N PHE A 216 27.88 37.85 16.43
CA PHE A 216 29.26 37.61 15.99
C PHE A 216 29.92 36.39 16.66
N VAL A 217 29.53 36.07 17.91
CA VAL A 217 30.10 34.95 18.68
C VAL A 217 29.60 33.62 18.12
N GLU A 218 28.32 33.53 17.78
CA GLU A 218 27.67 32.40 17.12
C GLU A 218 28.22 32.21 15.70
N PHE A 219 28.36 33.30 14.94
CA PHE A 219 28.95 33.26 13.60
C PHE A 219 30.39 32.72 13.61
N THR A 220 31.22 33.20 14.55
CA THR A 220 32.61 32.73 14.70
C THR A 220 32.69 31.31 15.26
N THR A 221 31.79 30.92 16.16
CA THR A 221 31.70 29.55 16.70
C THR A 221 31.24 28.55 15.65
N PHE A 222 30.41 28.97 14.70
CA PHE A 222 29.96 28.14 13.60
C PHE A 222 31.07 27.93 12.54
N LEU A 223 31.93 28.93 12.35
CA LEU A 223 32.96 28.95 11.31
C LEU A 223 34.37 28.56 11.75
N GLY A 224 34.71 28.72 13.03
CA GLY A 224 35.99 28.33 13.62
C GLY A 224 36.05 26.85 14.00
#